data_AF-A0AAW8MFQ9-F1
#
_entry.id   AF-A0AAW8MFQ9-F1
#
_cell.length_a   1.000
_cell.length_b   1.000
_cell.length_c   1.000
_cell.angle_alpha   90.00
_cell.angle_beta   90.00
_cell.angle_gamma   90.00
#
_symmetry.space_group_name_H-M   'P 1'
#
loop_
_entity.id
_entity.type
_entity.pdbx_description
1 polymer ?
#
loop_
_entity_poly.entity_id
_entity_poly.type
_entity_poly.pdbx_seq_one_letter_code
_entity_poly.pdbx_strand_id
1 'polypeptide(L)'
;MSEALKNKVTEEYQSAAKPYTLFNQNGIQIILNLPGALQLSPNSQDYYPPLESPETNAPILINNTGFDILSATFIVTLQDVIDTGNKLNTIASVQWWDKEKGQQVMEFTCGEVDNKNQVMSTPKDGFSRVRWATMANNGRGQSTLLNDVSLVSLTFRPALAPINGPIVQIG
;
A
#
# COMPACT_ATOMS: atom_id res chain seq x y z
N MET A 1 10.49 31.31 -1.36
CA MET A 1 11.30 30.07 -1.37
C MET A 1 11.12 29.41 -2.72
N SER A 2 12.20 29.19 -3.48
CA SER A 2 12.15 28.57 -4.81
C SER A 2 11.77 27.09 -4.71
N GLU A 3 11.08 26.56 -5.73
CA GLU A 3 10.68 25.15 -5.80
C GLU A 3 11.88 24.18 -5.72
N ALA A 4 13.02 24.56 -6.28
CA ALA A 4 14.26 23.81 -6.20
C ALA A 4 14.78 23.61 -4.75
N LEU A 5 14.51 24.57 -3.85
CA LEU A 5 14.85 24.43 -2.44
C LEU A 5 13.85 23.56 -1.68
N LYS A 6 12.58 23.52 -2.09
CA LYS A 6 11.59 22.61 -1.52
C LYS A 6 11.91 21.15 -1.87
N ASN A 7 12.24 20.88 -3.13
CA ASN A 7 12.54 19.53 -3.61
C ASN A 7 13.78 18.93 -2.95
N LYS A 8 14.85 19.72 -2.79
CA LYS A 8 16.06 19.29 -2.05
C LYS A 8 15.78 18.93 -0.60
N VAL A 9 14.90 19.66 0.08
CA VAL A 9 14.53 19.40 1.47
C VAL A 9 13.60 18.21 1.63
N THR A 10 12.83 17.83 0.61
CA THR A 10 12.05 16.56 0.67
C THR A 10 12.93 15.33 0.44
N GLU A 11 13.90 15.38 -0.48
CA GLU A 11 14.78 14.24 -0.77
C GLU A 11 15.75 13.90 0.38
N GLU A 12 16.25 14.89 1.12
CA GLU A 12 17.19 14.68 2.24
C GLU A 12 16.54 14.05 3.48
N TYR A 13 15.20 14.10 3.59
CA TYR A 13 14.46 13.75 4.81
C TYR A 13 13.57 12.51 4.68
N GLN A 14 13.42 11.95 3.48
CA GLN A 14 12.79 10.63 3.32
C GLN A 14 13.81 9.56 3.68
N SER A 15 13.61 8.89 4.82
CA SER A 15 14.44 7.73 5.15
C SER A 15 14.24 6.63 4.09
N ALA A 16 15.24 5.76 3.92
CA ALA A 16 15.16 4.61 3.02
C ALA A 16 13.80 3.87 3.12
N ALA A 17 13.30 3.44 1.96
CA ALA A 17 12.04 2.72 1.85
C ALA A 17 12.06 1.46 2.72
N LYS A 18 10.96 1.23 3.44
CA LYS A 18 10.74 0.05 4.28
C LYS A 18 9.45 -0.65 3.86
N PRO A 19 9.42 -1.99 3.92
CA PRO A 19 8.19 -2.74 3.69
C PRO A 19 7.25 -2.62 4.89
N TYR A 20 6.01 -2.21 4.63
CA TYR A 20 4.93 -2.19 5.60
C TYR A 20 3.95 -3.31 5.27
N THR A 21 3.65 -4.18 6.23
CA THR A 21 2.66 -5.25 6.02
C THR A 21 1.26 -4.67 6.12
N LEU A 22 0.54 -4.67 5.00
CA LEU A 22 -0.84 -4.20 4.95
C LEU A 22 -1.84 -5.31 5.27
N PHE A 23 -1.50 -6.56 4.93
CA PHE A 23 -2.32 -7.74 5.17
C PHE A 23 -1.43 -8.95 5.41
N ASN A 24 -1.82 -9.82 6.35
CA ASN A 24 -1.14 -11.09 6.59
C ASN A 24 -2.12 -12.11 7.19
N GLN A 25 -2.62 -13.04 6.36
CA GLN A 25 -3.47 -14.14 6.80
C GLN A 25 -3.29 -15.36 5.91
N ASN A 26 -3.34 -16.56 6.50
CA ASN A 26 -3.35 -17.85 5.79
C ASN A 26 -2.21 -18.04 4.77
N GLY A 27 -1.02 -17.48 5.05
CA GLY A 27 0.13 -17.53 4.14
C GLY A 27 0.09 -16.51 3.01
N ILE A 28 -0.93 -15.65 2.94
CA ILE A 28 -0.98 -14.52 2.01
C ILE A 28 -0.53 -13.26 2.75
N GLN A 29 0.52 -12.62 2.25
CA GLN A 29 1.00 -11.36 2.79
C GLN A 29 0.95 -10.30 1.68
N ILE A 30 0.43 -9.12 2.01
CA ILE A 30 0.48 -7.94 1.14
C ILE A 30 1.34 -6.91 1.86
N ILE A 31 2.42 -6.48 1.19
CA ILE A 31 3.29 -5.42 1.70
C ILE A 31 3.25 -4.20 0.79
N LEU A 32 3.53 -3.03 1.34
CA LEU A 32 3.71 -1.79 0.59
C LEU A 32 5.00 -1.12 1.05
N ASN A 33 5.85 -0.76 0.10
CA ASN A 33 7.08 -0.04 0.43
C ASN A 33 6.75 1.44 0.59
N LEU A 34 7.12 2.02 1.73
CA LEU A 34 6.95 3.44 2.01
C LEU A 34 8.21 3.98 2.69
N PRO A 35 8.45 5.30 2.69
CA PRO A 35 9.53 5.89 3.47
C PRO A 35 9.39 5.51 4.95
N GLY A 36 10.48 5.08 5.58
CA GLY A 36 10.49 4.70 7.00
C GLY A 36 10.08 5.81 7.97
N ALA A 37 10.31 7.07 7.59
CA ALA A 37 9.94 8.29 8.29
C ALA A 37 9.73 9.40 7.26
N LEU A 38 8.76 10.27 7.54
CA LEU A 38 8.42 11.44 6.74
C LEU A 38 8.44 12.67 7.63
N GLN A 39 9.12 13.72 7.19
CA GLN A 39 9.10 15.02 7.84
C GLN A 39 8.49 16.04 6.89
N LEU A 40 7.29 16.51 7.21
CA LEU A 40 6.53 17.43 6.39
C LEU A 40 6.50 18.81 7.05
N SER A 41 6.63 19.85 6.23
CA SER A 41 6.43 21.23 6.68
C SER A 41 4.92 21.56 6.72
N PRO A 42 4.48 22.56 7.48
CA PRO A 42 3.09 23.04 7.38
C PRO A 42 2.77 23.49 5.95
N ASN A 43 1.57 23.18 5.46
CA ASN A 43 1.13 23.47 4.09
C ASN A 43 2.07 22.91 3.00
N SER A 44 2.65 21.74 3.25
CA SER A 44 3.47 21.03 2.27
C SER A 44 2.79 19.74 1.82
N GLN A 45 3.21 19.29 0.65
CA GLN A 45 2.87 17.99 0.13
C GLN A 45 4.14 17.26 -0.24
N ASP A 46 4.11 15.95 -0.09
CA ASP A 46 5.20 15.07 -0.45
C ASP A 46 4.66 13.81 -1.14
N TYR A 47 5.49 13.20 -1.98
CA TYR A 47 5.12 12.11 -2.86
C TYR A 47 6.12 10.96 -2.74
N TYR A 48 5.60 9.74 -2.75
CA TYR A 48 6.41 8.54 -2.83
C TYR A 48 5.87 7.56 -3.89
N PRO A 49 6.68 7.18 -4.89
CA PRO A 49 8.03 7.68 -5.13
C PRO A 49 7.99 9.18 -5.52
N PRO A 50 9.11 9.92 -5.48
CA PRO A 50 9.15 11.34 -5.87
C PRO A 50 8.64 11.56 -7.29
N LEU A 51 7.98 12.69 -7.58
CA LEU A 51 7.32 12.95 -8.88
C LEU A 51 8.24 12.78 -10.10
N GLU A 52 9.53 13.08 -9.94
CA GLU A 52 10.56 12.96 -10.98
C GLU A 52 11.05 11.52 -11.17
N SER A 53 10.76 10.62 -10.22
CA SER A 53 11.14 9.21 -10.29
C SER A 53 10.25 8.46 -11.28
N PRO A 54 10.82 7.63 -12.17
CA PRO A 54 10.05 6.73 -13.03
C PRO A 54 9.45 5.54 -12.26
N GLU A 55 9.81 5.36 -10.99
CA GLU A 55 9.32 4.26 -10.17
C GLU A 55 7.85 4.40 -9.81
N THR A 56 7.20 3.26 -9.64
CA THR A 56 5.82 3.15 -9.19
C THR A 56 5.77 2.50 -7.82
N ASN A 57 4.95 3.02 -6.92
CA ASN A 57 4.61 2.35 -5.67
C ASN A 57 3.29 1.60 -5.84
N ALA A 58 3.36 0.28 -5.71
CA ALA A 58 2.21 -0.60 -5.69
C ALA A 58 2.45 -1.69 -4.63
N PRO A 59 1.39 -2.23 -4.02
CA PRO A 59 1.53 -3.32 -3.08
C PRO A 59 2.15 -4.56 -3.73
N ILE A 60 2.88 -5.34 -2.96
CA ILE A 60 3.50 -6.60 -3.36
C ILE A 60 2.76 -7.73 -2.65
N LEU A 61 2.26 -8.68 -3.41
CA LEU A 61 1.67 -9.91 -2.92
C LEU A 61 2.78 -10.95 -2.76
N ILE A 62 2.87 -11.54 -1.57
CA ILE A 62 3.77 -12.64 -1.25
C ILE A 62 2.90 -13.87 -0.95
N ASN A 63 3.18 -14.96 -1.64
CA ASN A 63 2.42 -16.20 -1.54
C ASN A 63 3.20 -17.26 -0.76
N ASN A 64 2.73 -17.63 0.41
CA ASN A 64 3.24 -18.74 1.22
C ASN A 64 2.13 -19.75 1.57
N THR A 65 1.08 -19.82 0.75
CA THR A 65 -0.12 -20.63 1.01
C THR A 65 0.07 -22.13 0.80
N GLY A 66 1.12 -22.54 0.08
CA GLY A 66 1.30 -23.91 -0.41
C GLY A 66 0.71 -24.18 -1.79
N PHE A 67 -0.06 -23.24 -2.36
CA PHE A 67 -0.68 -23.33 -3.68
C PHE A 67 -0.28 -22.13 -4.56
N ASP A 68 -0.23 -22.30 -5.88
CA ASP A 68 -0.01 -21.18 -6.79
C ASP A 68 -1.30 -20.33 -6.89
N ILE A 69 -1.13 -19.02 -6.89
CA ILE A 69 -2.24 -18.07 -7.08
C ILE A 69 -2.22 -17.65 -8.55
N LEU A 70 -3.36 -17.74 -9.23
CA LEU A 70 -3.52 -17.28 -10.62
C LEU A 70 -3.82 -15.78 -10.70
N SER A 71 -4.63 -15.29 -9.76
CA SER A 71 -5.01 -13.89 -9.69
C SER A 71 -5.50 -13.56 -8.28
N ALA A 72 -5.19 -12.35 -7.83
CA ALA A 72 -5.74 -11.79 -6.61
C ALA A 72 -6.13 -10.33 -6.84
N THR A 73 -7.28 -9.93 -6.33
CA THR A 73 -7.74 -8.53 -6.33
C THR A 73 -8.05 -8.13 -4.91
N PHE A 74 -7.58 -6.96 -4.50
CA PHE A 74 -7.82 -6.41 -3.19
C PHE A 74 -7.94 -4.89 -3.25
N ILE A 75 -8.60 -4.34 -2.24
CA ILE A 75 -8.76 -2.90 -2.07
C ILE A 75 -7.89 -2.47 -0.89
N VAL A 76 -7.07 -1.45 -1.10
CA VAL A 76 -6.30 -0.80 -0.04
C VAL A 76 -6.85 0.60 0.20
N THR A 77 -7.23 0.86 1.45
CA THR A 77 -7.60 2.18 1.94
C THR A 77 -6.46 2.77 2.73
N LEU A 78 -5.97 3.94 2.33
CA LEU A 78 -5.02 4.74 3.10
C LEU A 78 -5.81 5.67 4.01
N GLN A 79 -5.55 5.61 5.32
CA GLN A 79 -6.19 6.51 6.27
C GLN A 79 -5.34 7.77 6.46
N ASP A 80 -6.03 8.86 6.81
CA ASP A 80 -5.37 10.10 7.16
C ASP A 80 -4.55 9.96 8.45
N VAL A 81 -3.50 10.76 8.55
CA VAL A 81 -2.67 10.83 9.75
C VAL A 81 -3.35 11.74 10.76
N ILE A 82 -3.73 11.17 11.90
CA ILE A 82 -4.40 11.87 13.00
C ILE A 82 -3.39 12.16 14.12
N ASP A 83 -3.52 13.33 14.75
CA ASP A 83 -2.76 13.70 15.94
C ASP A 83 -2.99 12.72 17.10
N THR A 84 -1.92 12.22 17.70
CA THR A 84 -1.97 11.33 18.86
C THR A 84 -2.53 12.01 20.11
N GLY A 85 -2.42 13.35 20.21
CA GLY A 85 -2.99 14.14 21.31
C GLY A 85 -4.47 14.47 21.16
N ASN A 86 -4.99 14.46 19.92
CA ASN A 86 -6.39 14.72 19.62
C ASN A 86 -6.83 13.89 18.41
N LYS A 87 -7.52 12.78 18.69
CA LYS A 87 -7.99 11.80 17.68
C LYS A 87 -8.99 12.36 16.64
N LEU A 88 -9.37 13.63 16.74
CA LEU A 88 -10.23 14.32 15.78
C LEU A 88 -9.46 15.28 14.87
N ASN A 89 -8.18 15.52 15.11
CA ASN A 89 -7.38 16.46 14.34
C ASN A 89 -6.51 15.73 13.31
N THR A 90 -6.93 15.76 12.04
CA THR A 90 -6.11 15.31 10.92
C THR A 90 -4.94 16.28 10.72
N ILE A 91 -3.72 15.75 10.76
CA ILE A 91 -2.48 16.53 10.56
C ILE A 91 -1.92 16.35 9.15
N ALA A 92 -2.20 15.22 8.49
CA ALA A 92 -1.91 15.02 7.08
C ALA A 92 -2.94 14.12 6.41
N SER A 93 -3.40 14.50 5.21
CA SER A 93 -4.19 13.61 4.37
C SER A 93 -3.28 12.65 3.61
N VAL A 94 -3.65 11.37 3.53
CA VAL A 94 -2.87 10.35 2.80
C VAL A 94 -3.71 9.77 1.68
N GLN A 95 -3.20 9.82 0.46
CA GLN A 95 -3.96 9.43 -0.73
C GLN A 95 -3.07 8.68 -1.72
N TRP A 96 -3.66 7.74 -2.43
CA TRP A 96 -3.11 7.28 -3.69
C TRP A 96 -3.20 8.42 -4.69
N TRP A 97 -2.13 8.62 -5.46
CA TRP A 97 -1.99 9.77 -6.33
C TRP A 97 -1.53 9.32 -7.73
N ASP A 98 -2.17 9.88 -8.76
CA ASP A 98 -1.69 9.81 -10.14
C ASP A 98 -1.11 11.18 -10.55
N LYS A 99 -1.14 11.59 -11.82
CA LYS A 99 -0.62 12.93 -12.18
C LYS A 99 -1.55 14.09 -11.81
N GLU A 100 -2.85 13.84 -11.64
CA GLU A 100 -3.88 14.89 -11.61
C GLU A 100 -4.87 14.76 -10.45
N LYS A 101 -5.05 13.55 -9.91
CA LYS A 101 -6.10 13.20 -8.95
C LYS A 101 -5.57 12.33 -7.83
N GLY A 102 -6.25 12.44 -6.70
CA GLY A 102 -5.99 11.66 -5.49
C GLY A 102 -7.22 10.91 -5.02
N GLN A 103 -7.04 9.69 -4.53
CA GLN A 103 -8.09 8.93 -3.87
C GLN A 103 -7.55 8.12 -2.69
N GLN A 104 -8.34 7.99 -1.62
CA GLN A 104 -7.94 7.23 -0.42
C GLN A 104 -8.04 5.71 -0.64
N VAL A 105 -8.93 5.27 -1.52
CA VAL A 105 -9.23 3.86 -1.75
C VAL A 105 -8.76 3.46 -3.14
N MET A 106 -8.02 2.35 -3.25
CA MET A 106 -7.52 1.84 -4.52
C MET A 106 -7.73 0.34 -4.65
N GLU A 107 -8.18 -0.09 -5.82
CA GLU A 107 -8.19 -1.50 -6.20
C GLU A 107 -6.88 -1.87 -6.91
N PHE A 108 -6.31 -2.99 -6.48
CA PHE A 108 -5.10 -3.58 -7.03
C PHE A 108 -5.36 -5.01 -7.47
N THR A 109 -4.78 -5.36 -8.61
CA THR A 109 -4.79 -6.72 -9.15
C THR A 109 -3.38 -7.27 -9.25
N CYS A 110 -3.16 -8.44 -8.68
CA CYS A 110 -1.97 -9.25 -8.90
C CYS A 110 -2.24 -10.29 -9.98
N GLY A 111 -1.26 -10.46 -10.85
CA GLY A 111 -1.21 -11.62 -11.74
C GLY A 111 -0.81 -12.89 -10.99
N GLU A 112 -0.36 -13.87 -11.77
CA GLU A 112 0.07 -15.16 -11.24
C GLU A 112 1.26 -15.03 -10.29
N VAL A 113 1.23 -15.78 -9.19
CA VAL A 113 2.33 -15.91 -8.25
C VAL A 113 2.42 -17.34 -7.71
N ASP A 114 3.52 -17.99 -8.04
CA ASP A 114 3.85 -19.33 -7.54
C ASP A 114 4.03 -19.33 -6.02
N ASN A 115 3.87 -20.50 -5.41
CA ASN A 115 4.14 -20.67 -3.99
C ASN A 115 5.59 -20.30 -3.63
N LYS A 116 5.76 -19.57 -2.52
CA LYS A 116 7.01 -18.99 -2.00
C LYS A 116 7.60 -17.86 -2.86
N ASN A 117 6.85 -17.34 -3.83
CA ASN A 117 7.25 -16.20 -4.63
C ASN A 117 6.41 -14.96 -4.31
N GLN A 118 6.77 -13.86 -4.96
CA GLN A 118 6.09 -12.57 -4.83
C GLN A 118 5.84 -11.94 -6.19
N VAL A 119 4.80 -11.11 -6.28
CA VAL A 119 4.44 -10.35 -7.47
C VAL A 119 4.00 -8.94 -7.09
N MET A 120 4.42 -7.95 -7.87
CA MET A 120 3.95 -6.57 -7.70
C MET A 120 2.56 -6.41 -8.32
N SER A 121 1.67 -5.73 -7.62
CA SER A 121 0.30 -5.50 -8.07
C SER A 121 0.23 -4.40 -9.12
N THR A 122 -0.84 -4.40 -9.91
CA THR A 122 -1.18 -3.32 -10.84
C THR A 122 -2.39 -2.55 -10.29
N PRO A 123 -2.30 -1.20 -10.14
CA PRO A 123 -3.45 -0.38 -9.77
C PRO A 123 -4.45 -0.30 -10.93
N LYS A 124 -5.76 -0.33 -10.63
CA LYS A 124 -6.82 -0.27 -11.64
C LYS A 124 -6.76 0.97 -12.55
N ASP A 125 -6.38 2.11 -11.99
CA ASP A 125 -6.47 3.42 -12.66
C ASP A 125 -5.12 4.17 -12.74
N GLY A 126 -4.00 3.43 -12.70
CA GLY A 126 -2.67 4.02 -12.90
C GLY A 126 -2.12 4.86 -11.73
N PHE A 127 -2.79 4.84 -10.58
CA PHE A 127 -2.31 5.47 -9.35
C PHE A 127 -1.05 4.77 -8.85
N SER A 128 0.09 5.38 -9.10
CA SER A 128 1.41 4.80 -8.89
C SER A 128 2.19 5.44 -7.75
N ARG A 129 1.55 6.34 -6.99
CA ARG A 129 2.21 7.10 -5.92
C ARG A 129 1.32 7.18 -4.69
N VAL A 130 1.94 7.44 -3.56
CA VAL A 130 1.28 7.88 -2.34
C VAL A 130 1.65 9.33 -2.10
N ARG A 131 0.65 10.16 -1.81
CA ARG A 131 0.79 11.57 -1.47
C ARG A 131 0.43 11.78 -0.01
N TRP A 132 1.27 12.52 0.70
CA TRP A 132 0.96 13.09 2.00
C TRP A 132 0.83 14.60 1.85
N ALA A 133 -0.25 15.18 2.36
CA ALA A 133 -0.43 16.64 2.36
C ALA A 133 -0.81 17.11 3.77
N THR A 134 -0.01 18.00 4.34
CA THR A 134 -0.27 18.57 5.67
C THR A 134 -1.32 19.66 5.60
N MET A 135 -2.14 19.74 6.65
CA MET A 135 -3.09 20.86 6.82
C MET A 135 -2.38 22.05 7.47
N ALA A 136 -2.94 23.27 7.32
CA ALA A 136 -2.37 24.51 7.84
C ALA A 136 -2.22 24.58 9.38
N ASN A 137 -2.80 23.61 10.09
CA ASN A 137 -2.79 23.57 11.54
C ASN A 137 -1.42 23.06 12.00
N ASN A 138 -0.67 23.89 12.73
CA ASN A 138 0.57 23.50 13.39
C ASN A 138 0.29 22.28 14.29
N GLY A 139 0.82 21.12 13.91
CA GLY A 139 0.74 19.89 14.68
C GLY A 139 2.11 19.24 14.74
N ARG A 140 2.56 18.90 15.95
CA ARG A 140 3.63 17.92 16.14
C ARG A 140 2.94 16.63 16.55
N GLY A 141 2.65 15.78 15.58
CA GLY A 141 2.10 14.46 15.82
C GLY A 141 3.03 13.39 15.25
N GLN A 142 3.33 12.38 16.06
CA GLN A 142 3.75 11.09 15.54
C GLN A 142 2.50 10.24 15.44
N SER A 143 2.28 9.65 14.28
CA SER A 143 1.16 8.75 14.07
C SER A 143 1.54 7.74 13.02
N THR A 144 1.14 6.50 13.26
CA THR A 144 1.38 5.39 12.34
C THR A 144 0.32 5.48 11.25
N LEU A 145 0.74 5.34 9.99
CA LEU A 145 -0.20 5.19 8.89
C LEU A 145 -1.09 3.99 9.19
N LEU A 146 -2.39 4.24 9.33
CA LEU A 146 -3.39 3.19 9.40
C LEU A 146 -3.85 2.88 7.98
N ASN A 147 -4.06 1.60 7.71
CA ASN A 147 -4.53 1.13 6.42
C ASN A 147 -5.48 -0.04 6.64
N ASP A 148 -6.47 -0.15 5.76
CA ASP A 148 -7.35 -1.31 5.71
C ASP A 148 -7.18 -2.01 4.36
N VAL A 149 -7.11 -3.33 4.39
CA VAL A 149 -7.07 -4.17 3.19
C VAL A 149 -8.26 -5.10 3.18
N SER A 150 -9.04 -5.04 2.11
CA SER A 150 -10.15 -5.97 1.86
C SER A 150 -9.83 -6.84 0.66
N LEU A 151 -9.81 -8.17 0.86
CA LEU A 151 -9.66 -9.12 -0.24
C LEU A 151 -10.97 -9.19 -1.03
N VAL A 152 -10.92 -8.85 -2.32
CA VAL A 152 -12.08 -8.85 -3.22
C VAL A 152 -12.23 -10.20 -3.90
N SER A 153 -11.13 -10.72 -4.45
CA SER A 153 -11.13 -12.02 -5.13
C SER A 153 -9.77 -12.70 -5.02
N LEU A 154 -9.77 -14.01 -4.89
CA LEU A 154 -8.56 -14.83 -4.91
C LEU A 154 -8.84 -16.11 -5.70
N THR A 155 -7.99 -16.41 -6.67
CA THR A 155 -8.13 -17.60 -7.51
C THR A 155 -6.84 -18.40 -7.46
N PHE A 156 -6.93 -19.65 -7.01
CA PHE A 156 -5.82 -20.59 -6.99
C PHE A 156 -5.74 -21.38 -8.29
N ARG A 157 -4.53 -21.77 -8.67
CA ARG A 157 -4.35 -22.77 -9.71
C ARG A 157 -4.90 -24.11 -9.21
N PRO A 158 -5.66 -24.85 -10.04
CA PRO A 158 -6.11 -26.19 -9.67
C PRO A 158 -4.91 -27.06 -9.31
N ALA A 159 -4.96 -27.74 -8.16
CA ALA A 159 -3.94 -28.72 -7.84
C ALA A 159 -3.96 -29.84 -8.89
N LEU A 160 -2.80 -30.14 -9.50
CA LEU A 160 -2.66 -31.18 -10.53
C LEU A 160 -2.83 -32.61 -9.96
N ALA A 161 -2.94 -32.77 -8.64
CA ALA A 161 -3.17 -34.04 -7.98
C ALA A 161 -4.63 -34.14 -7.48
N PRO A 162 -5.32 -35.28 -7.68
CA PRO A 162 -6.61 -35.49 -7.06
C PRO A 162 -6.45 -35.43 -5.54
N ILE A 163 -7.03 -34.39 -4.93
CA ILE A 163 -7.21 -34.35 -3.49
C ILE A 163 -8.21 -35.46 -3.20
N ASN A 164 -7.76 -36.55 -2.56
CA ASN A 164 -8.66 -37.60 -2.09
C ASN A 164 -9.76 -36.95 -1.25
N GLY A 165 -10.97 -36.86 -1.82
CA GLY A 165 -12.14 -36.38 -1.10
C GLY A 165 -12.52 -37.38 0.00
N PRO A 166 -13.35 -36.97 0.97
CA PRO A 166 -13.85 -37.90 1.97
C PRO A 166 -14.58 -39.05 1.27
N ILE A 167 -14.32 -40.28 1.69
CA ILE A 167 -15.17 -41.42 1.32
C ILE A 167 -16.50 -41.19 2.01
N VAL A 168 -17.51 -40.77 1.25
CA VAL A 168 -18.88 -40.65 1.73
C VAL A 168 -19.50 -42.04 1.74
N GLN A 169 -19.58 -42.65 2.92
CA GLN A 169 -20.38 -43.85 3.14
C GLN A 169 -21.77 -43.43 3.62
N ILE A 170 -22.80 -43.79 2.86
CA ILE A 170 -24.20 -43.70 3.27
C ILE A 170 -24.60 -45.10 3.73
N GLY A 171 -24.99 -45.22 4.99
CA GLY A 171 -25.61 -46.42 5.58
C GLY A 171 -27.08 -46.21 5.82
#